data_AF-A0A8T5M3N2-F1
#
_entry.id   AF-A0A8T5M3N2-F1
#
_cell.length_a   1.000
_cell.length_b   1.000
_cell.length_c   1.000
_cell.angle_alpha   90.00
_cell.angle_beta   90.00
_cell.angle_gamma   90.00
#
_symmetry.space_group_name_H-M   'P 1'
#
loop_
_entity.id
_entity.type
_entity.pdbx_description
1 polymer ?
#
loop_
_entity_poly.entity_id
_entity_poly.type
_entity_poly.pdbx_seq_one_letter_code
_entity_poly.pdbx_strand_id
1 'polypeptide(L)'
;MKKPYLKKHSKIDRFDIWIVDGNYIRSNINLEFTNFGQHYRFNFIPKNEFWIDKEYGEEETEYFVQHLLVENKLMGQGKNYETALEQASIFEKAKRHESESIEKYRKDPLNAIRKRFLKNYSKKAQVWIVNGKLVRDFFYTDFTEGGHDLVYSFVPKNEIWIDDDIGPRERKLIILHEFHERNLMFDLLESKKKDVVSKLKEDKIRAYHLAHEESNKLEHSFRQNPGGMDQRIRMELNKFIKIK
;
A
#
# COMPACT_ATOMS: atom_id res chain seq x y z
N MET A 1 -1.86 -26.47 -9.44
CA MET A 1 -0.79 -26.11 -8.48
C MET A 1 -1.41 -25.90 -7.11
N LYS A 2 -0.65 -26.11 -6.03
CA LYS A 2 -1.15 -25.86 -4.67
C LYS A 2 -1.16 -24.35 -4.41
N LYS A 3 -2.14 -23.85 -3.67
CA LYS A 3 -2.12 -22.46 -3.17
C LYS A 3 -0.83 -22.21 -2.36
N PRO A 4 -0.25 -20.99 -2.40
CA PRO A 4 -0.77 -19.78 -3.06
C PRO A 4 -0.32 -19.59 -4.52
N TYR A 5 0.40 -20.55 -5.11
CA TYR A 5 0.96 -20.41 -6.46
C TYR A 5 -0.11 -20.35 -7.56
N LEU A 6 -0.01 -19.33 -8.42
CA LEU A 6 -0.88 -19.17 -9.60
C LEU A 6 -0.15 -19.47 -10.91
N LYS A 7 1.08 -18.97 -11.07
CA LYS A 7 1.92 -19.24 -12.25
C LYS A 7 3.39 -19.01 -11.92
N LYS A 8 4.28 -19.83 -12.49
CA LYS A 8 5.72 -19.51 -12.54
C LYS A 8 5.95 -18.42 -13.59
N HIS A 9 6.42 -17.25 -13.16
CA HIS A 9 6.67 -16.13 -14.07
C HIS A 9 7.98 -16.35 -14.84
N SER A 10 9.08 -16.54 -14.13
CA SER A 10 10.41 -16.76 -14.71
C SER A 10 11.37 -17.39 -13.70
N LYS A 11 12.64 -17.54 -14.09
CA LYS A 11 13.74 -17.93 -13.21
C LYS A 11 14.93 -17.03 -13.48
N ILE A 12 15.52 -16.48 -12.44
CA ILE A 12 16.72 -15.64 -12.51
C ILE A 12 17.76 -16.20 -11.55
N ASP A 13 18.88 -16.68 -12.10
CA ASP A 13 19.92 -17.40 -11.35
C ASP A 13 19.32 -18.54 -10.49
N ARG A 14 19.41 -18.44 -9.16
CA ARG A 14 18.86 -19.40 -8.21
C ARG A 14 17.40 -19.14 -7.83
N PHE A 15 16.82 -18.01 -8.21
CA PHE A 15 15.48 -17.59 -7.77
C PHE A 15 14.40 -18.00 -8.77
N ASP A 16 13.42 -18.73 -8.28
CA ASP A 16 12.16 -18.95 -8.99
C ASP A 16 11.19 -17.80 -8.66
N ILE A 17 10.67 -17.14 -9.70
CA ILE A 17 9.75 -16.01 -9.55
C ILE A 17 8.33 -16.51 -9.81
N TRP A 18 7.46 -16.29 -8.84
CA TRP A 18 6.09 -16.80 -8.85
C TRP A 18 5.08 -15.66 -8.76
N ILE A 19 4.06 -15.72 -9.62
CA ILE A 19 2.82 -14.98 -9.41
C ILE A 19 1.97 -15.79 -8.42
N VAL A 20 1.52 -15.15 -7.34
CA VAL A 20 0.76 -15.78 -6.26
C VAL A 20 -0.60 -15.13 -6.04
N ASP A 21 -1.50 -15.83 -5.34
CA ASP A 21 -2.79 -15.31 -4.90
C ASP A 21 -2.62 -14.53 -3.59
N GLY A 22 -2.32 -13.23 -3.68
CA GLY A 22 -2.13 -12.38 -2.50
C GLY A 22 -3.37 -12.24 -1.65
N ASN A 23 -4.57 -12.23 -2.25
CA ASN A 23 -5.82 -12.27 -1.48
C ASN A 23 -5.89 -13.51 -0.58
N TYR A 24 -5.47 -14.67 -1.09
CA TYR A 24 -5.36 -15.87 -0.26
C TYR A 24 -4.31 -15.71 0.85
N ILE A 25 -3.14 -15.16 0.54
CA ILE A 25 -2.07 -14.93 1.54
C ILE A 25 -2.57 -14.00 2.65
N ARG A 26 -3.15 -12.85 2.32
CA ARG A 26 -3.69 -11.87 3.29
C ARG A 26 -4.82 -12.44 4.14
N SER A 27 -5.64 -13.32 3.58
CA SER A 27 -6.78 -13.91 4.29
C SER A 27 -6.42 -15.11 5.17
N ASN A 28 -5.28 -15.78 4.94
CA ASN A 28 -4.99 -17.09 5.55
C ASN A 28 -3.58 -17.22 6.15
N ILE A 29 -2.63 -16.37 5.77
CA ILE A 29 -1.21 -16.53 6.11
C ILE A 29 -0.68 -15.26 6.77
N ASN A 30 -0.71 -14.13 6.08
CA ASN A 30 -0.15 -12.87 6.56
C ASN A 30 -0.82 -11.67 5.88
N LEU A 31 -1.47 -10.82 6.67
CA LEU A 31 -2.21 -9.64 6.20
C LEU A 31 -1.31 -8.59 5.54
N GLU A 32 -0.04 -8.52 5.93
CA GLU A 32 0.93 -7.51 5.49
C GLU A 32 1.61 -7.86 4.15
N PHE A 33 1.23 -8.97 3.52
CA PHE A 33 1.73 -9.31 2.18
C PHE A 33 1.00 -8.47 1.14
N THR A 34 1.67 -7.46 0.57
CA THR A 34 1.10 -6.53 -0.42
C THR A 34 1.52 -6.91 -1.85
N ASN A 35 2.32 -6.10 -2.56
CA ASN A 35 2.65 -6.32 -3.97
C ASN A 35 3.65 -7.46 -4.21
N PHE A 36 4.64 -7.63 -3.33
CA PHE A 36 5.67 -8.65 -3.50
C PHE A 36 6.40 -9.00 -2.18
N GLY A 37 7.20 -10.05 -2.18
CA GLY A 37 8.00 -10.42 -1.03
C GLY A 37 9.00 -11.55 -1.26
N GLN A 38 9.88 -11.72 -0.26
CA GLN A 38 10.88 -12.78 -0.19
C GLN A 38 11.07 -13.32 1.24
N HIS A 39 11.82 -14.41 1.35
CA HIS A 39 12.02 -15.15 2.61
C HIS A 39 12.63 -14.33 3.76
N TYR A 40 13.43 -13.29 3.47
CA TYR A 40 14.00 -12.43 4.50
C TYR A 40 12.96 -11.60 5.25
N ARG A 41 11.88 -11.20 4.57
CA ARG A 41 10.75 -10.45 5.15
C ARG A 41 9.64 -11.40 5.61
N PHE A 42 9.37 -12.43 4.82
CA PHE A 42 8.25 -13.34 5.04
C PHE A 42 8.76 -14.79 5.17
N ASN A 43 8.85 -15.29 6.40
CA ASN A 43 9.39 -16.62 6.69
C ASN A 43 8.63 -17.79 6.04
N PHE A 44 7.39 -17.56 5.58
CA PHE A 44 6.61 -18.56 4.84
C PHE A 44 6.99 -18.66 3.36
N ILE A 45 7.77 -17.71 2.83
CA ILE A 45 8.28 -17.74 1.45
C ILE A 45 9.57 -18.56 1.42
N PRO A 46 9.72 -19.55 0.52
CA PRO A 46 10.94 -20.32 0.40
C PRO A 46 12.17 -19.48 0.04
N LYS A 47 13.36 -19.89 0.51
CA LYS A 47 14.61 -19.10 0.40
C LYS A 47 14.99 -18.69 -1.02
N ASN A 48 14.66 -19.53 -2.00
CA ASN A 48 15.00 -19.33 -3.41
C ASN A 48 13.77 -18.94 -4.23
N GLU A 49 12.77 -18.34 -3.60
CA GLU A 49 11.57 -17.87 -4.28
C GLU A 49 11.34 -16.38 -4.02
N PHE A 50 10.89 -15.72 -5.08
CA PHE A 50 10.29 -14.40 -5.04
C PHE A 50 8.82 -14.53 -5.40
N TRP A 51 7.96 -13.95 -4.57
CA TRP A 51 6.53 -13.97 -4.77
C TRP A 51 6.06 -12.57 -5.14
N ILE A 52 5.35 -12.47 -6.26
CA ILE A 52 4.69 -11.26 -6.74
C ILE A 52 3.19 -11.51 -6.65
N ASP A 53 2.44 -10.63 -6.00
CA ASP A 53 0.98 -10.70 -6.01
C ASP A 53 0.47 -10.58 -7.45
N LYS A 54 -0.68 -11.18 -7.70
CA LYS A 54 -1.37 -11.04 -8.97
C LYS A 54 -1.84 -9.59 -9.15
N GLU A 55 -1.18 -8.89 -10.05
CA GLU A 55 -1.52 -7.53 -10.47
C GLU A 55 -2.89 -7.48 -11.20
N TYR A 56 -3.62 -6.37 -11.00
CA TYR A 56 -4.83 -5.97 -11.74
C TYR A 56 -4.65 -4.62 -12.47
N GLY A 57 -3.56 -3.91 -12.20
CA GLY A 57 -3.17 -2.64 -12.80
C GLY A 57 -2.27 -2.80 -14.02
N GLU A 58 -1.36 -1.84 -14.19
CA GLU A 58 -0.26 -1.95 -15.17
C GLU A 58 0.79 -2.94 -14.66
N GLU A 59 1.44 -3.69 -15.57
CA GLU A 59 2.45 -4.69 -15.19
C GLU A 59 3.72 -4.00 -14.65
N GLU A 60 4.08 -4.25 -13.39
CA GLU A 60 5.26 -3.68 -12.72
C GLU A 60 6.23 -4.74 -12.20
N THR A 61 5.94 -6.01 -12.51
CA THR A 61 6.72 -7.19 -12.08
C THR A 61 8.24 -7.02 -12.23
N GLU A 62 8.73 -6.35 -13.28
CA GLU A 62 10.16 -6.11 -13.46
C GLU A 62 10.76 -5.23 -12.36
N TYR A 63 10.09 -4.14 -11.97
CA TYR A 63 10.55 -3.26 -10.89
C TYR A 63 10.63 -4.03 -9.57
N PHE A 64 9.61 -4.84 -9.27
CA PHE A 64 9.54 -5.63 -8.05
C PHE A 64 10.61 -6.71 -7.99
N VAL A 65 10.87 -7.40 -9.12
CA VAL A 65 11.94 -8.40 -9.20
C VAL A 65 13.32 -7.76 -9.00
N GLN A 66 13.57 -6.61 -9.63
CA GLN A 66 14.83 -5.89 -9.46
C GLN A 66 15.03 -5.41 -8.01
N HIS A 67 13.97 -4.89 -7.38
CA HIS A 67 13.96 -4.52 -5.97
C HIS A 67 14.35 -5.71 -5.09
N LEU A 68 13.67 -6.84 -5.26
CA LEU A 68 13.92 -8.07 -4.49
C LEU A 68 15.34 -8.62 -4.68
N LEU A 69 15.91 -8.52 -5.88
CA LEU A 69 17.30 -8.91 -6.13
C LEU A 69 18.30 -8.04 -5.35
N VAL A 70 18.10 -6.72 -5.32
CA VAL A 70 18.95 -5.79 -4.56
C VAL A 70 18.81 -6.04 -3.06
N GLU A 71 17.57 -6.11 -2.56
CA GLU A 71 17.27 -6.36 -1.16
C GLU A 71 17.88 -7.71 -0.70
N ASN A 72 17.65 -8.79 -1.46
CA ASN A 72 18.20 -10.13 -1.16
C ASN A 72 19.72 -10.11 -1.08
N LYS A 73 20.38 -9.46 -2.05
CA LYS A 73 21.84 -9.37 -2.09
C LYS A 73 22.37 -8.67 -0.84
N LEU A 74 21.78 -7.54 -0.45
CA LEU A 74 22.21 -6.76 0.71
C LEU A 74 21.96 -7.50 2.02
N MET A 75 20.80 -8.12 2.18
CA MET A 75 20.49 -8.91 3.37
C MET A 75 21.34 -10.18 3.47
N GLY A 76 21.67 -10.81 2.33
CA GLY A 76 22.64 -11.90 2.25
C GLY A 76 24.06 -11.51 2.65
N GLN A 77 24.40 -10.22 2.58
CA GLN A 77 25.66 -9.65 3.06
C GLN A 77 25.58 -9.19 4.54
N GLY A 78 24.47 -9.45 5.23
CA GLY A 78 24.28 -9.11 6.64
C GLY A 78 23.81 -7.67 6.88
N LYS A 79 23.38 -6.92 5.85
CA LYS A 79 22.68 -5.65 6.07
C LYS A 79 21.34 -5.92 6.75
N ASN A 80 20.94 -5.02 7.66
CA ASN A 80 19.61 -5.07 8.26
C ASN A 80 18.55 -4.74 7.20
N TYR A 81 17.31 -5.13 7.49
CA TYR A 81 16.17 -4.97 6.58
C TYR A 81 15.94 -3.52 6.17
N GLU A 82 15.94 -2.58 7.11
CA GLU A 82 15.67 -1.15 6.84
C GLU A 82 16.69 -0.56 5.85
N THR A 83 17.98 -0.84 6.05
CA THR A 83 19.04 -0.41 5.12
C THR A 83 18.94 -1.08 3.75
N ALA A 84 18.55 -2.36 3.70
CA ALA A 84 18.39 -3.07 2.45
C ALA A 84 17.19 -2.55 1.64
N LEU A 85 16.07 -2.30 2.32
CA LEU A 85 14.85 -1.72 1.76
C LEU A 85 15.13 -0.33 1.20
N GLU A 86 15.76 0.56 1.97
CA GLU A 86 16.09 1.93 1.51
C GLU A 86 16.93 1.91 0.23
N GLN A 87 17.96 1.08 0.18
CA GLN A 87 18.83 0.97 -1.00
C GLN A 87 18.11 0.36 -2.21
N ALA A 88 17.25 -0.63 -1.99
CA ALA A 88 16.42 -1.21 -3.04
C ALA A 88 15.40 -0.20 -3.59
N SER A 89 14.75 0.59 -2.72
CA SER A 89 13.84 1.66 -3.13
C SER A 89 14.56 2.79 -3.89
N ILE A 90 15.79 3.14 -3.52
CA ILE A 90 16.62 4.10 -4.29
C ILE A 90 16.90 3.55 -5.69
N PHE A 91 17.29 2.28 -5.80
CA PHE A 91 17.57 1.63 -7.09
C PHE A 91 16.32 1.57 -7.97
N GLU A 92 15.20 1.13 -7.41
CA GLU A 92 13.91 1.08 -8.11
C GLU A 92 13.48 2.46 -8.60
N LYS A 93 13.58 3.48 -7.74
CA LYS A 93 13.23 4.86 -8.10
C LYS A 93 14.07 5.38 -9.26
N ALA A 94 15.37 5.11 -9.27
CA ALA A 94 16.23 5.47 -10.39
C ALA A 94 15.75 4.82 -11.70
N LYS A 95 15.31 3.55 -11.64
CA LYS A 95 14.76 2.85 -12.80
C LYS A 95 13.40 3.35 -13.24
N ARG A 96 12.53 3.70 -12.31
CA ARG A 96 11.23 4.33 -12.62
C ARG A 96 11.42 5.70 -13.26
N HIS A 97 12.43 6.46 -12.87
CA HIS A 97 12.75 7.75 -13.48
C HIS A 97 13.16 7.67 -14.96
N GLU A 98 13.60 6.50 -15.44
CA GLU A 98 13.90 6.24 -16.86
C GLU A 98 12.64 5.96 -17.70
N SER A 99 11.46 5.82 -17.08
CA SER A 99 10.23 5.43 -17.79
C SER A 99 9.58 6.56 -18.58
N GLU A 100 8.88 6.21 -19.66
CA GLU A 100 8.18 7.17 -20.51
C GLU A 100 7.07 7.95 -19.77
N SER A 101 6.50 7.37 -18.70
CA SER A 101 5.47 8.03 -17.88
C SER A 101 6.00 9.30 -17.23
N ILE A 102 7.27 9.33 -16.83
CA ILE A 102 7.91 10.49 -16.20
C ILE A 102 7.93 11.65 -17.18
N GLU A 103 8.37 11.45 -18.42
CA GLU A 103 8.40 12.51 -19.42
C GLU A 103 6.98 12.95 -19.80
N LYS A 104 6.09 11.98 -20.01
CA LYS A 104 4.72 12.24 -20.46
C LYS A 104 3.89 13.04 -19.46
N TYR A 105 4.02 12.75 -18.17
CA TYR A 105 3.16 13.32 -17.12
C TYR A 105 3.86 14.31 -16.20
N ARG A 106 5.14 14.67 -16.46
CA ARG A 106 5.94 15.58 -15.62
C ARG A 106 5.22 16.87 -15.21
N LYS A 107 4.45 17.47 -16.14
CA LYS A 107 3.81 18.77 -15.93
C LYS A 107 2.62 18.73 -14.97
N ASP A 108 1.92 17.61 -14.92
CA ASP A 108 0.69 17.47 -14.13
C ASP A 108 0.44 16.01 -13.70
N PRO A 109 1.30 15.47 -12.82
CA PRO A 109 1.21 14.08 -12.41
C PRO A 109 -0.06 13.80 -11.62
N LEU A 110 -0.54 14.75 -10.81
CA LEU A 110 -1.72 14.55 -9.95
C LEU A 110 -3.00 14.31 -10.74
N ASN A 111 -3.21 15.03 -11.85
CA ASN A 111 -4.37 14.77 -12.69
C ASN A 111 -4.24 13.45 -13.47
N ALA A 112 -3.03 13.07 -13.88
CA ALA A 112 -2.79 11.79 -14.55
C ALA A 112 -3.00 10.58 -13.62
N ILE A 113 -2.73 10.73 -12.32
CA ILE A 113 -2.88 9.68 -11.31
C ILE A 113 -4.35 9.33 -11.04
N ARG A 114 -5.27 10.30 -11.08
CA ARG A 114 -6.69 10.05 -10.75
C ARG A 114 -7.42 9.34 -11.89
N LYS A 115 -7.56 8.01 -11.79
CA LYS A 115 -8.22 7.19 -12.82
C LYS A 115 -9.74 7.23 -12.71
N ARG A 116 -10.30 7.01 -11.51
CA ARG A 116 -11.75 6.87 -11.33
C ARG A 116 -12.25 7.36 -9.98
N PHE A 117 -13.19 8.30 -10.02
CA PHE A 117 -13.88 8.80 -8.84
C PHE A 117 -14.94 7.81 -8.34
N LEU A 118 -14.90 7.45 -7.06
CA LEU A 118 -15.87 6.52 -6.47
C LEU A 118 -17.01 7.27 -5.77
N LYS A 119 -17.98 7.75 -6.56
CA LYS A 119 -19.12 8.58 -6.09
C LYS A 119 -19.81 8.05 -4.81
N ASN A 120 -19.98 6.73 -4.69
CA ASN A 120 -20.68 6.12 -3.55
C ASN A 120 -19.95 6.26 -2.21
N TYR A 121 -18.64 6.51 -2.24
CA TYR A 121 -17.81 6.71 -1.06
C TYR A 121 -17.38 8.18 -0.88
N SER A 122 -17.74 9.06 -1.82
CA SER A 122 -17.22 10.43 -1.88
C SER A 122 -18.22 11.49 -1.44
N LYS A 123 -18.67 11.45 -0.18
CA LYS A 123 -19.53 12.48 0.42
C LYS A 123 -18.72 13.61 1.07
N LYS A 124 -18.00 13.27 2.15
CA LYS A 124 -17.16 14.21 2.90
C LYS A 124 -15.68 14.07 2.55
N ALA A 125 -15.26 12.90 2.08
CA ALA A 125 -13.98 12.66 1.45
C ALA A 125 -14.13 12.58 -0.08
N GLN A 126 -13.03 12.66 -0.81
CA GLN A 126 -12.96 12.32 -2.22
C GLN A 126 -12.18 11.01 -2.38
N VAL A 127 -12.87 9.93 -2.72
CA VAL A 127 -12.25 8.62 -2.90
C VAL A 127 -11.97 8.38 -4.39
N TRP A 128 -10.71 8.09 -4.70
CA TRP A 128 -10.23 7.85 -6.05
C TRP A 128 -9.60 6.47 -6.15
N ILE A 129 -9.93 5.75 -7.22
CA ILE A 129 -9.00 4.77 -7.77
C ILE A 129 -7.92 5.55 -8.50
N VAL A 130 -6.67 5.29 -8.16
CA VAL A 130 -5.50 5.96 -8.71
C VAL A 130 -4.65 5.01 -9.53
N ASN A 131 -3.83 5.55 -10.42
CA ASN A 131 -2.78 4.80 -11.10
C ASN A 131 -1.63 4.60 -10.11
N GLY A 132 -1.57 3.43 -9.47
CA GLY A 132 -0.55 3.11 -8.46
C GLY A 132 0.86 3.21 -9.01
N LYS A 133 1.08 2.76 -10.25
CA LYS A 133 2.36 2.89 -10.95
C LYS A 133 2.83 4.34 -11.01
N LEU A 134 1.95 5.26 -11.42
CA LEU A 134 2.30 6.68 -11.47
C LEU A 134 2.57 7.27 -10.07
N VAL A 135 1.89 6.79 -9.03
CA VAL A 135 2.22 7.20 -7.66
C VAL A 135 3.64 6.74 -7.30
N ARG A 136 4.02 5.51 -7.62
CA ARG A 136 5.35 4.96 -7.40
C ARG A 136 6.44 5.63 -8.24
N ASP A 137 6.12 5.98 -9.48
CA ASP A 137 7.02 6.67 -10.39
C ASP A 137 7.34 8.10 -9.91
N PHE A 138 6.34 8.86 -9.43
CA PHE A 138 6.50 10.28 -9.10
C PHE A 138 6.76 10.57 -7.62
N PHE A 139 6.21 9.77 -6.71
CA PHE A 139 6.11 10.15 -5.30
C PHE A 139 6.77 9.16 -4.35
N TYR A 140 6.25 7.92 -4.29
CA TYR A 140 6.65 6.97 -3.27
C TYR A 140 6.57 5.53 -3.77
N THR A 141 7.72 4.87 -3.88
CA THR A 141 7.86 3.49 -4.40
C THR A 141 7.10 2.46 -3.59
N ASP A 142 6.97 2.68 -2.28
CA ASP A 142 6.28 1.75 -1.39
C ASP A 142 4.81 2.16 -1.16
N PHE A 143 4.23 2.98 -2.05
CA PHE A 143 2.78 3.16 -2.09
C PHE A 143 2.15 1.82 -2.52
N THR A 144 1.57 1.11 -1.56
CA THR A 144 0.92 -0.19 -1.77
C THR A 144 -0.52 -0.12 -1.28
N GLU A 145 -1.45 -0.68 -2.04
CA GLU A 145 -2.89 -0.76 -1.73
C GLU A 145 -3.67 0.57 -1.69
N GLY A 146 -3.27 1.51 -0.83
CA GLY A 146 -4.02 2.74 -0.59
C GLY A 146 -3.25 3.79 0.22
N GLY A 147 -3.89 4.94 0.42
CA GLY A 147 -3.35 5.98 1.28
C GLY A 147 -4.20 7.25 1.31
N HIS A 148 -3.91 8.13 2.26
CA HIS A 148 -4.66 9.36 2.46
C HIS A 148 -3.80 10.56 2.89
N ASP A 149 -4.42 11.74 2.87
CA ASP A 149 -3.83 13.06 3.13
C ASP A 149 -3.03 13.18 4.44
N LEU A 150 -3.47 12.49 5.50
CA LEU A 150 -2.75 12.49 6.78
C LEU A 150 -1.47 11.63 6.79
N VAL A 151 -1.35 10.60 5.97
CA VAL A 151 -0.13 9.78 5.87
C VAL A 151 0.82 10.40 4.85
N TYR A 152 0.32 10.63 3.64
CA TYR A 152 1.12 11.05 2.50
C TYR A 152 0.91 12.52 2.17
N SER A 153 1.99 13.31 2.21
CA SER A 153 1.93 14.75 1.89
C SER A 153 1.60 15.06 0.43
N PHE A 154 1.81 14.12 -0.48
CA PHE A 154 1.45 14.24 -1.89
C PHE A 154 -0.02 13.93 -2.18
N VAL A 155 -0.74 13.30 -1.24
CA VAL A 155 -2.18 13.07 -1.38
C VAL A 155 -2.92 14.36 -1.00
N PRO A 156 -3.74 14.93 -1.89
CA PRO A 156 -4.43 16.19 -1.61
C PRO A 156 -5.37 16.08 -0.42
N LYS A 157 -5.55 17.19 0.31
CA LYS A 157 -6.42 17.26 1.49
C LYS A 157 -7.79 16.67 1.21
N ASN A 158 -8.28 15.86 2.14
CA ASN A 158 -9.57 15.18 2.10
C ASN A 158 -9.71 14.13 0.99
N GLU A 159 -8.61 13.68 0.41
CA GLU A 159 -8.62 12.55 -0.54
C GLU A 159 -8.18 11.25 0.12
N ILE A 160 -8.78 10.17 -0.37
CA ILE A 160 -8.38 8.79 -0.10
C ILE A 160 -8.12 8.16 -1.46
N TRP A 161 -6.92 7.63 -1.63
CA TRP A 161 -6.46 6.99 -2.85
C TRP A 161 -6.42 5.49 -2.65
N ILE A 162 -6.91 4.75 -3.64
CA ILE A 162 -6.87 3.29 -3.68
C ILE A 162 -6.14 2.91 -4.96
N ASP A 163 -5.10 2.11 -4.83
CA ASP A 163 -4.31 1.59 -5.93
C ASP A 163 -5.23 0.80 -6.88
N ASP A 164 -5.07 1.02 -8.19
CA ASP A 164 -5.80 0.31 -9.23
C ASP A 164 -5.39 -1.16 -9.34
N ASP A 165 -4.21 -1.50 -8.81
CA ASP A 165 -3.73 -2.88 -8.71
C ASP A 165 -4.55 -3.73 -7.73
N ILE A 166 -5.36 -3.10 -6.86
CA ILE A 166 -6.20 -3.83 -5.91
C ILE A 166 -7.41 -4.45 -6.60
N GLY A 167 -7.51 -5.77 -6.46
CA GLY A 167 -8.60 -6.58 -6.96
C GLY A 167 -9.98 -6.13 -6.44
N PRO A 168 -11.06 -6.27 -7.24
CA PRO A 168 -12.39 -5.78 -6.85
C PRO A 168 -12.94 -6.33 -5.53
N ARG A 169 -12.51 -7.54 -5.12
CA ARG A 169 -12.96 -8.18 -3.87
C ARG A 169 -12.33 -7.56 -2.62
N GLU A 170 -11.11 -7.06 -2.74
CA GLU A 170 -10.35 -6.48 -1.62
C GLU A 170 -10.54 -4.97 -1.52
N ARG A 171 -10.90 -4.32 -2.62
CA ARG A 171 -11.08 -2.86 -2.68
C ARG A 171 -11.97 -2.28 -1.57
N LYS A 172 -13.03 -2.98 -1.16
CA LYS A 172 -13.89 -2.48 -0.06
C LYS A 172 -13.20 -2.58 1.31
N LEU A 173 -12.36 -3.60 1.52
CA LEU A 173 -11.56 -3.75 2.73
C LEU A 173 -10.53 -2.62 2.81
N ILE A 174 -9.80 -2.37 1.72
CA ILE A 174 -8.83 -1.26 1.67
C ILE A 174 -9.54 0.09 1.88
N ILE A 175 -10.67 0.34 1.22
CA ILE A 175 -11.45 1.57 1.46
C ILE A 175 -11.83 1.70 2.95
N LEU A 176 -12.25 0.61 3.59
CA LEU A 176 -12.58 0.61 5.01
C LEU A 176 -11.35 0.92 5.88
N HIS A 177 -10.22 0.27 5.59
CA HIS A 177 -8.94 0.49 6.24
C HIS A 177 -8.56 1.96 6.18
N GLU A 178 -8.47 2.52 4.97
CA GLU A 178 -8.08 3.92 4.76
C GLU A 178 -9.01 4.91 5.47
N PHE A 179 -10.32 4.69 5.43
CA PHE A 179 -11.26 5.56 6.14
C PHE A 179 -11.08 5.48 7.66
N HIS A 180 -10.92 4.27 8.19
CA HIS A 180 -10.80 4.07 9.63
C HIS A 180 -9.48 4.65 10.15
N GLU A 181 -8.38 4.36 9.47
CA GLU A 181 -7.04 4.86 9.79
C GLU A 181 -7.04 6.39 9.79
N ARG A 182 -7.54 7.01 8.71
CA ARG A 182 -7.59 8.46 8.56
C ARG A 182 -8.40 9.13 9.67
N ASN A 183 -9.57 8.58 10.01
CA ASN A 183 -10.43 9.11 11.07
C ASN A 183 -9.74 9.02 12.43
N LEU A 184 -9.15 7.87 12.77
CA LEU A 184 -8.42 7.68 14.02
C LEU A 184 -7.20 8.60 14.12
N MET A 185 -6.40 8.70 13.05
CA MET A 185 -5.27 9.63 12.99
C MET A 185 -5.72 11.07 13.23
N PHE A 186 -6.83 11.50 12.61
CA PHE A 186 -7.37 12.83 12.80
C PHE A 186 -7.73 13.08 14.28
N ASP A 187 -8.51 12.18 14.89
CA ASP A 187 -8.94 12.32 16.29
C ASP A 187 -7.76 12.35 17.27
N LEU A 188 -6.76 11.47 17.06
CA LEU A 188 -5.55 11.42 17.87
C LEU A 188 -4.74 12.72 17.75
N LEU A 189 -4.54 13.22 16.54
CA LEU A 189 -3.81 14.47 16.30
C LEU A 189 -4.53 15.69 16.86
N GLU A 190 -5.85 15.79 16.70
CA GLU A 190 -6.64 16.87 17.28
C GLU A 190 -6.66 16.84 18.81
N SER A 191 -6.62 15.66 19.42
CA SER A 191 -6.49 15.52 20.87
C SER A 191 -5.16 16.07 21.39
N LYS A 192 -4.08 15.91 20.61
CA LYS A 192 -2.71 16.33 20.97
C LYS A 192 -2.45 17.81 20.78
N LYS A 193 -3.10 18.46 19.81
CA LYS A 193 -3.02 19.92 19.63
C LYS A 193 -3.48 20.72 20.85
N LYS A 194 -4.27 20.10 21.74
CA LYS A 194 -4.73 20.70 23.00
C LYS A 194 -3.69 20.57 24.12
N ASP A 195 -2.61 19.83 23.91
CA ASP A 195 -1.53 19.61 24.86
C ASP A 195 -0.40 20.63 24.66
N VAL A 196 0.05 21.26 25.74
CA VAL A 196 1.04 22.34 25.72
C VAL A 196 2.44 21.84 25.37
N VAL A 197 2.69 20.53 25.45
CA VAL A 197 4.00 19.88 25.21
C VAL A 197 4.04 19.09 23.89
N SER A 198 3.07 19.30 22.99
CA SER A 198 2.95 18.56 21.72
C SER A 198 4.24 18.59 20.88
N LYS A 199 4.69 17.40 20.45
CA LYS A 199 5.79 17.22 19.50
C LYS A 199 5.23 16.63 18.21
N LEU A 200 4.74 17.52 17.35
CA LEU A 200 3.90 17.19 16.20
C LEU A 200 4.42 16.03 15.32
N LYS A 201 5.74 15.91 15.11
CA LYS A 201 6.33 14.82 14.32
C LYS A 201 6.24 13.46 15.03
N GLU A 202 6.63 13.41 16.31
CA GLU A 202 6.56 12.18 17.13
C GLU A 202 5.10 11.75 17.33
N ASP A 203 4.21 12.72 17.59
CA ASP A 203 2.77 12.47 17.74
C ASP A 203 2.15 11.93 16.44
N LYS A 204 2.56 12.44 15.27
CA LYS A 204 2.09 11.93 13.98
C LYS A 204 2.51 10.49 13.72
N ILE A 205 3.77 10.14 14.01
CA ILE A 205 4.27 8.78 13.85
C ILE A 205 3.51 7.83 14.76
N ARG A 206 3.31 8.21 16.03
CA ARG A 206 2.54 7.41 16.98
C ARG A 206 1.08 7.25 16.57
N ALA A 207 0.45 8.33 16.10
CA ALA A 207 -0.94 8.29 15.63
C ALA A 207 -1.10 7.37 14.44
N TYR A 208 -0.16 7.40 13.48
CA TYR A 208 -0.12 6.48 12.35
C TYR A 208 -0.04 5.02 12.81
N HIS A 209 0.96 4.65 13.61
CA HIS A 209 1.12 3.24 14.03
C HIS A 209 -0.11 2.70 14.76
N LEU A 210 -0.70 3.48 15.66
CA LEU A 210 -1.91 3.07 16.38
C LEU A 210 -3.11 2.93 15.43
N ALA A 211 -3.33 3.92 14.57
CA ALA A 211 -4.46 3.90 13.65
C ALA A 211 -4.34 2.76 12.61
N HIS A 212 -3.13 2.51 12.13
CA HIS A 212 -2.83 1.44 11.19
C HIS A 212 -3.07 0.07 11.83
N GLU A 213 -2.55 -0.17 13.04
CA GLU A 213 -2.76 -1.43 13.76
C GLU A 213 -4.25 -1.72 14.01
N GLU A 214 -5.02 -0.71 14.42
CA GLU A 214 -6.46 -0.85 14.63
C GLU A 214 -7.22 -1.09 13.32
N SER A 215 -6.75 -0.51 12.22
CA SER A 215 -7.34 -0.72 10.90
C SER A 215 -7.02 -2.11 10.35
N ASN A 216 -5.83 -2.65 10.58
CA ASN A 216 -5.48 -4.04 10.27
C ASN A 216 -6.35 -5.03 11.05
N LYS A 217 -6.61 -4.78 12.35
CA LYS A 217 -7.55 -5.59 13.15
C LYS A 217 -8.96 -5.56 12.57
N LEU A 218 -9.42 -4.37 12.19
CA LEU A 218 -10.73 -4.18 11.58
C LEU A 218 -10.84 -4.92 10.25
N GLU A 219 -9.87 -4.72 9.36
CA GLU A 219 -9.80 -5.40 8.07
C GLU A 219 -9.82 -6.92 8.26
N HIS A 220 -8.98 -7.44 9.15
CA HIS A 220 -8.91 -8.88 9.43
C HIS A 220 -10.28 -9.43 9.85
N SER A 221 -11.00 -8.72 10.73
CA SER A 221 -12.34 -9.13 11.17
C SER A 221 -13.33 -9.25 10.00
N PHE A 222 -13.25 -8.35 9.03
CA PHE A 222 -14.12 -8.33 7.86
C PHE A 222 -13.69 -9.29 6.75
N ARG A 223 -12.41 -9.67 6.69
CA ARG A 223 -11.94 -10.78 5.86
C ARG A 223 -12.54 -12.12 6.32
N GLN A 224 -12.66 -12.33 7.63
CA GLN A 224 -13.26 -13.54 8.20
C GLN A 224 -14.79 -13.52 8.20
N ASN A 225 -15.39 -12.35 8.41
CA ASN A 225 -16.84 -12.16 8.41
C ASN A 225 -17.23 -10.88 7.66
N PRO A 226 -17.52 -10.97 6.35
CA PRO A 226 -17.78 -9.78 5.53
C PRO A 226 -19.15 -9.13 5.78
N GLY A 227 -19.99 -9.72 6.62
CA GLY A 227 -21.31 -9.21 6.96
C GLY A 227 -21.25 -7.79 7.55
N GLY A 228 -22.00 -6.85 6.97
CA GLY A 228 -22.09 -5.47 7.48
C GLY A 228 -20.97 -4.51 7.03
N MET A 229 -20.05 -4.94 6.17
CA MET A 229 -18.93 -4.10 5.69
C MET A 229 -19.40 -2.77 5.10
N ASP A 230 -20.45 -2.78 4.25
CA ASP A 230 -20.99 -1.56 3.64
C ASP A 230 -21.58 -0.61 4.69
N GLN A 231 -22.17 -1.14 5.76
CA GLN A 231 -22.67 -0.32 6.87
C GLN A 231 -21.50 0.32 7.63
N ARG A 232 -20.44 -0.45 7.91
CA ARG A 232 -19.26 0.08 8.60
C ARG A 232 -18.56 1.16 7.78
N ILE A 233 -18.38 0.96 6.47
CA ILE A 233 -17.82 1.99 5.57
C ILE A 233 -18.67 3.27 5.63
N ARG A 234 -20.01 3.16 5.60
CA ARG A 234 -20.90 4.33 5.72
C ARG A 234 -20.73 5.03 7.07
N MET A 235 -20.50 4.30 8.15
CA MET A 235 -20.23 4.90 9.46
C MET A 235 -18.93 5.70 9.44
N GLU A 236 -17.84 5.14 8.90
CA GLU A 236 -16.57 5.87 8.81
C GLU A 236 -16.67 7.09 7.88
N LEU A 237 -17.38 6.97 6.77
CA LEU A 237 -17.66 8.10 5.88
C LEU A 237 -18.44 9.23 6.58
N ASN A 238 -19.37 8.88 7.47
CA ASN A 238 -20.14 9.85 8.23
C ASN A 238 -19.31 10.55 9.30
N LYS A 239 -18.35 9.83 9.91
CA LYS A 239 -17.39 10.38 10.89
C LYS A 239 -16.37 11.31 10.24
N PHE A 240 -16.07 11.15 8.96
CA PHE A 240 -15.02 11.91 8.26
C PHE A 240 -15.14 13.43 8.46
N ILE A 241 -14.06 14.04 8.94
CA ILE A 241 -13.95 15.48 9.16
C ILE A 241 -13.10 16.12 8.07
N LYS A 242 -13.66 17.12 7.37
CA LYS A 242 -12.93 17.87 6.34
C LYS A 242 -11.92 18.82 6.98
N ILE A 243 -10.67 18.74 6.52
CA ILE A 243 -9.61 19.70 6.83
C ILE A 243 -9.76 20.87 5.86
N LYS A 244 -9.83 22.09 6.41
CA LYS A 244 -9.88 23.33 5.64
C LYS A 244 -8.49 23.69 5.07
#